data_AF-E6UIM1-F1
#
_entry.id   AF-E6UIM1-F1
#
_cell.length_a   1.000
_cell.length_b   1.000
_cell.length_c   1.000
_cell.angle_alpha   90.00
_cell.angle_beta   90.00
_cell.angle_gamma   90.00
#
_symmetry.space_group_name_H-M   'P 1'
#
loop_
_entity.id
_entity.type
_entity.pdbx_description
1 polymer ?
#
loop_
_entity_poly.entity_id
_entity_poly.type
_entity_poly.pdbx_seq_one_letter_code
_entity_poly.pdbx_strand_id
1 'polypeptide(L)'
;MKKLYALLTAALMTFTLAIPAAAVKHYDPAVGHITTDGAPEGTVYTDILVKLPTDDDNYTDFTQPPEVCAEGAESGHPIDISAESEIARYSENGYVSLSLHHKKAGTLCIYPDEEVLKMSSSSSASCDLIDLSIAYGAFKAAYVDGSGNILGVTSPSDTEYSRDTPYGFHTDGSSLTFQRHGAHPRTISLIVAGTTLVLISLPLITGYVLSKRKKRIKPAANASEGTKK
;
A
#
# COMPACT_ATOMS: atom_id res chain seq x y z
N MET A 1 17.58 28.61 -32.71
CA MET A 1 17.95 27.22 -32.37
C MET A 1 17.99 26.96 -30.85
N LYS A 2 18.54 27.85 -30.02
CA LYS A 2 18.60 27.69 -28.54
C LYS A 2 17.25 27.34 -27.84
N LYS A 3 16.13 27.93 -28.28
CA LYS A 3 14.79 27.64 -27.71
C LYS A 3 14.23 26.25 -28.05
N LEU A 4 14.70 25.63 -29.13
CA LEU A 4 14.26 24.29 -29.54
C LEU A 4 14.99 23.21 -28.73
N TYR A 5 16.29 23.42 -28.48
CA TYR A 5 17.10 22.58 -27.60
C TYR A 5 16.54 22.56 -26.17
N ALA A 6 16.14 23.71 -25.62
CA ALA A 6 15.56 23.79 -24.28
C ALA A 6 14.27 22.97 -24.12
N LEU A 7 13.39 22.98 -25.14
CA LEU A 7 12.16 22.19 -25.17
C LEU A 7 12.45 20.69 -25.33
N LEU A 8 13.46 20.33 -26.14
CA LEU A 8 13.86 18.93 -26.33
C LEU A 8 14.51 18.35 -25.07
N THR A 9 15.33 19.13 -24.35
CA THR A 9 15.87 18.74 -23.05
C THR A 9 14.80 18.62 -21.98
N ALA A 10 13.79 19.50 -21.96
CA ALA A 10 12.68 19.39 -21.01
C ALA A 10 11.84 18.13 -21.27
N ALA A 11 11.55 17.83 -22.54
CA ALA A 11 10.84 16.61 -22.93
C ALA A 11 11.66 15.34 -22.63
N LEU A 12 12.98 15.37 -22.88
CA LEU A 12 13.87 14.25 -22.58
C LEU A 12 13.97 14.01 -21.08
N MET A 13 14.05 15.07 -20.25
CA MET A 13 14.04 14.94 -18.79
C MET A 13 12.73 14.37 -18.24
N THR A 14 11.58 14.75 -18.82
CA THR A 14 10.29 14.16 -18.42
C THR A 14 10.17 12.68 -18.81
N PHE A 15 10.78 12.26 -19.93
CA PHE A 15 10.85 10.84 -20.30
C PHE A 15 11.85 10.06 -19.45
N THR A 16 13.02 10.61 -19.13
CA THR A 16 14.00 9.92 -18.27
C THR A 16 13.58 9.81 -16.82
N LEU A 17 12.75 10.74 -16.31
CA LEU A 17 12.14 10.65 -14.97
C LEU A 17 10.96 9.67 -14.90
N ALA A 18 10.39 9.26 -16.03
CA ALA A 18 9.33 8.24 -16.09
C ALA A 18 9.89 6.80 -16.07
N ILE A 19 11.16 6.61 -16.43
CA ILE A 19 11.79 5.28 -16.57
C ILE A 19 12.14 4.56 -15.24
N PRO A 20 12.29 5.18 -14.05
CA PRO A 20 12.53 4.41 -12.83
C PRO A 20 11.29 3.65 -12.33
N ALA A 21 10.09 3.90 -12.89
CA ALA A 21 8.86 3.23 -12.48
C ALA A 21 8.84 1.71 -12.76
N ALA A 22 9.72 1.22 -13.64
CA ALA A 22 9.78 -0.19 -14.01
C ALA A 22 10.67 -1.06 -13.08
N ALA A 23 11.32 -0.46 -12.07
CA ALA A 23 12.14 -1.18 -11.08
C ALA A 23 11.55 -1.17 -9.67
N VAL A 24 10.24 -0.91 -9.55
CA VAL A 24 9.54 -0.96 -8.26
C VAL A 24 9.42 -2.42 -7.86
N LYS A 25 9.95 -2.78 -6.69
CA LYS A 25 9.75 -4.11 -6.11
C LYS A 25 8.25 -4.33 -5.95
N HIS A 26 7.71 -5.39 -6.53
CA HIS A 26 6.32 -5.76 -6.32
C HIS A 26 6.21 -6.66 -5.10
N TYR A 27 5.47 -6.22 -4.10
CA TYR A 27 5.07 -7.03 -2.95
C TYR A 27 3.59 -7.36 -3.05
N ASP A 28 3.21 -8.56 -2.64
CA ASP A 28 1.82 -9.02 -2.61
C ASP A 28 1.07 -8.30 -1.48
N PRO A 29 0.03 -7.50 -1.75
CA PRO A 29 -0.73 -6.81 -0.71
C PRO A 29 -1.59 -7.75 0.14
N ALA A 30 -1.76 -9.01 -0.28
CA ALA A 30 -2.42 -10.04 0.51
C ALA A 30 -1.50 -10.67 1.57
N VAL A 31 -0.21 -10.35 1.58
CA VAL A 31 0.75 -10.86 2.58
C VAL A 31 1.17 -9.72 3.49
N GLY A 32 0.89 -9.87 4.79
CA GLY A 32 1.27 -8.94 5.83
C GLY A 32 2.40 -9.49 6.68
N HIS A 33 3.52 -8.79 6.69
CA HIS A 33 4.62 -9.06 7.62
C HIS A 33 4.38 -8.29 8.92
N ILE A 34 4.39 -8.98 10.05
CA ILE A 34 4.22 -8.39 11.38
C ILE A 34 5.59 -8.45 12.06
N THR A 35 6.08 -7.28 12.46
CA THR A 35 7.34 -7.12 13.17
C THR A 35 7.09 -6.42 14.48
N THR A 36 7.74 -6.91 15.53
CA THR A 36 7.41 -6.53 16.89
C THR A 36 8.68 -6.14 17.63
N ASP A 37 8.78 -4.85 17.98
CA ASP A 37 9.77 -4.30 18.89
C ASP A 37 9.08 -3.93 20.20
N GLY A 38 9.73 -4.17 21.34
CA GLY A 38 9.21 -3.71 22.63
C GLY A 38 7.95 -4.43 23.15
N ALA A 39 7.69 -5.66 22.71
CA ALA A 39 6.60 -6.47 23.26
C ALA A 39 6.71 -6.68 24.78
N PRO A 40 5.58 -6.76 25.50
CA PRO A 40 5.56 -7.18 26.90
C PRO A 40 6.21 -8.56 27.11
N GLU A 41 6.84 -8.75 28.26
CA GLU A 41 7.40 -10.05 28.65
C GLU A 41 6.32 -11.14 28.62
N GLY A 42 6.65 -12.30 28.05
CA GLY A 42 5.73 -13.44 27.91
C GLY A 42 4.96 -13.47 26.60
N THR A 43 5.12 -12.47 25.73
CA THR A 43 4.54 -12.49 24.38
C THR A 43 5.09 -13.65 23.57
N VAL A 44 4.20 -14.46 23.02
CA VAL A 44 4.52 -15.55 22.09
C VAL A 44 4.26 -15.13 20.65
N TYR A 45 3.21 -14.35 20.40
CA TYR A 45 2.90 -13.81 19.08
C TYR A 45 2.08 -12.53 19.16
N THR A 46 1.94 -11.86 18.02
CA THR A 46 1.26 -10.58 17.87
C THR A 46 0.11 -10.71 16.88
N ASP A 47 -1.11 -10.65 17.38
CA ASP A 47 -2.27 -10.69 16.49
C ASP A 47 -2.70 -9.28 16.07
N ILE A 48 -3.21 -9.17 14.85
CA ILE A 48 -3.77 -7.92 14.35
C ILE A 48 -5.25 -7.90 14.66
N LEU A 49 -5.71 -6.80 15.27
CA LEU A 49 -7.11 -6.57 15.55
C LEU A 49 -7.71 -5.63 14.51
N VAL A 50 -8.90 -5.97 14.03
CA VAL A 50 -9.66 -5.21 13.03
C VAL A 50 -11.05 -4.89 13.56
N LYS A 51 -11.61 -3.74 13.16
CA LYS A 51 -13.02 -3.43 13.43
C LYS A 51 -13.93 -4.23 12.52
N LEU A 52 -14.32 -5.42 12.96
CA LEU A 52 -15.16 -6.34 12.19
C LEU A 52 -16.45 -6.63 12.96
N PRO A 53 -17.58 -6.02 12.58
CA PRO A 53 -18.88 -6.34 13.16
C PRO A 53 -19.24 -7.81 12.97
N THR A 54 -19.93 -8.41 13.94
CA THR A 54 -20.34 -9.82 13.89
C THR A 54 -21.40 -10.12 12.82
N ASP A 55 -22.08 -9.10 12.33
CA ASP A 55 -23.05 -9.18 11.22
C ASP A 55 -22.42 -8.93 9.84
N ASP A 56 -21.09 -8.70 9.77
CA ASP A 56 -20.36 -8.59 8.51
C ASP A 56 -20.29 -9.94 7.79
N ASP A 57 -20.49 -9.93 6.47
CA ASP A 57 -20.42 -11.14 5.63
C ASP A 57 -19.06 -11.85 5.68
N ASN A 58 -17.99 -11.17 6.07
CA ASN A 58 -16.65 -11.74 6.23
C ASN A 58 -16.36 -12.20 7.67
N TYR A 59 -17.27 -12.00 8.64
CA TYR A 59 -17.08 -12.45 10.02
C TYR A 59 -17.37 -13.96 10.19
N THR A 60 -16.55 -14.62 11.00
CA THR A 60 -16.78 -15.99 11.47
C THR A 60 -16.39 -16.12 12.95
N ASP A 61 -17.04 -17.03 13.68
CA ASP A 61 -16.81 -17.20 15.11
C ASP A 61 -15.39 -17.66 15.42
N PHE A 62 -14.81 -18.52 14.58
CA PHE A 62 -13.43 -18.97 14.70
C PHE A 62 -13.00 -19.64 13.38
N THR A 63 -11.84 -19.25 12.84
CA THR A 63 -11.24 -19.88 11.66
C THR A 63 -10.36 -21.07 12.09
N GLN A 64 -9.15 -20.77 12.53
CA GLN A 64 -8.08 -21.71 12.85
C GLN A 64 -7.03 -21.00 13.73
N PRO A 65 -6.32 -21.75 14.60
CA PRO A 65 -5.28 -21.17 15.44
C PRO A 65 -4.07 -20.71 14.61
N PRO A 66 -3.26 -19.77 15.13
CA PRO A 66 -1.94 -19.49 14.59
C PRO A 66 -1.03 -20.72 14.65
N GLU A 67 0.04 -20.70 13.84
CA GLU A 67 0.99 -21.82 13.76
C GLU A 67 2.43 -21.32 13.90
N VAL A 68 3.26 -22.08 14.62
CA VAL A 68 4.73 -21.92 14.57
C VAL A 68 5.22 -22.55 13.28
N CYS A 69 5.71 -21.73 12.36
CA CYS A 69 6.12 -22.15 11.02
C CYS A 69 7.65 -22.24 10.91
N ALA A 70 8.13 -23.13 10.04
CA ALA A 70 9.54 -23.25 9.70
C ALA A 70 9.77 -22.76 8.26
N GLU A 71 10.94 -22.17 7.98
CA GLU A 71 11.26 -21.71 6.63
C GLU A 71 11.13 -22.84 5.60
N GLY A 72 10.37 -22.58 4.54
CA GLY A 72 10.14 -23.54 3.46
C GLY A 72 9.16 -24.67 3.77
N ALA A 73 8.53 -24.69 4.95
CA ALA A 73 7.46 -25.63 5.27
C ALA A 73 6.13 -25.18 4.67
N GLU A 74 5.31 -26.13 4.22
CA GLU A 74 3.96 -25.85 3.68
C GLU A 74 2.94 -25.56 4.80
N SER A 75 3.21 -26.01 6.03
CA SER A 75 2.38 -25.82 7.22
C SER A 75 3.25 -25.77 8.48
N GLY A 76 2.74 -25.14 9.54
CA GLY A 76 3.38 -25.09 10.84
C GLY A 76 2.74 -26.02 11.88
N HIS A 77 3.12 -25.83 13.14
CA HIS A 77 2.53 -26.49 14.29
C HIS A 77 1.56 -25.53 14.99
N PRO A 78 0.28 -25.89 15.15
CA PRO A 78 -0.68 -24.99 15.78
C PRO A 78 -0.30 -24.74 17.24
N ILE A 79 -0.42 -23.48 17.67
CA ILE A 79 -0.36 -23.12 19.08
C ILE A 79 -1.71 -23.39 19.76
N ASP A 80 -1.71 -23.53 21.08
CA ASP A 80 -2.89 -23.89 21.88
C ASP A 80 -3.86 -22.70 22.05
N ILE A 81 -4.41 -22.25 20.93
CA ILE A 81 -5.42 -21.20 20.85
C ILE A 81 -6.74 -21.84 20.45
N SER A 82 -7.78 -21.59 21.24
CA SER A 82 -9.12 -22.10 20.99
C SER A 82 -10.14 -20.96 20.99
N ALA A 83 -11.38 -21.27 20.62
CA ALA A 83 -12.48 -20.31 20.71
C ALA A 83 -12.74 -19.78 22.14
N GLU A 84 -12.22 -20.46 23.17
CA GLU A 84 -12.34 -20.02 24.56
C GLU A 84 -11.17 -19.14 25.03
N SER A 85 -10.09 -19.05 24.25
CA SER A 85 -8.95 -18.19 24.56
C SER A 85 -9.37 -16.72 24.59
N GLU A 86 -8.72 -15.90 25.43
CA GLU A 86 -9.06 -14.49 25.59
C GLU A 86 -9.00 -13.73 24.25
N ILE A 87 -7.95 -13.98 23.45
CA ILE A 87 -7.80 -13.39 22.11
C ILE A 87 -8.95 -13.73 21.15
N ALA A 88 -9.48 -14.95 21.20
CA ALA A 88 -10.59 -15.41 20.36
C ALA A 88 -11.95 -14.84 20.82
N ARG A 89 -12.03 -14.36 22.06
CA ARG A 89 -13.23 -13.74 22.64
C ARG A 89 -13.13 -12.23 22.70
N TYR A 90 -11.98 -11.68 22.32
CA TYR A 90 -11.73 -10.25 22.40
C TYR A 90 -12.68 -9.50 21.48
N SER A 91 -13.45 -8.60 22.08
CA SER A 91 -14.41 -7.75 21.36
C SER A 91 -14.54 -6.41 22.08
N GLU A 92 -13.50 -5.58 21.98
CA GLU A 92 -13.50 -4.26 22.60
C GLU A 92 -13.59 -3.15 21.55
N ASN A 93 -14.58 -2.26 21.68
CA ASN A 93 -14.82 -1.16 20.75
C ASN A 93 -14.99 -1.62 19.27
N GLY A 94 -15.51 -2.83 19.09
CA GLY A 94 -15.71 -3.48 17.79
C GLY A 94 -14.45 -4.13 17.19
N TYR A 95 -13.31 -4.07 17.88
CA TYR A 95 -12.09 -4.76 17.47
C TYR A 95 -12.13 -6.23 17.85
N VAL A 96 -11.82 -7.10 16.90
CA VAL A 96 -11.67 -8.56 17.07
C VAL A 96 -10.38 -9.02 16.39
N SER A 97 -9.91 -10.22 16.73
CA SER A 97 -8.78 -10.85 16.03
C SER A 97 -9.04 -11.00 14.53
N LEU A 98 -8.15 -10.45 13.70
CA LEU A 98 -8.20 -10.57 12.25
C LEU A 98 -7.94 -12.01 11.82
N SER A 99 -6.92 -12.65 12.41
CA SER A 99 -6.52 -14.02 12.04
C SER A 99 -7.57 -15.06 12.42
N LEU A 100 -8.30 -14.85 13.52
CA LEU A 100 -9.29 -15.80 14.05
C LEU A 100 -10.73 -15.57 13.55
N HIS A 101 -11.11 -14.35 13.16
CA HIS A 101 -12.51 -14.03 12.84
C HIS A 101 -12.80 -13.60 11.42
N HIS A 102 -11.79 -13.36 10.58
CA HIS A 102 -12.03 -12.96 9.20
C HIS A 102 -11.99 -14.18 8.27
N LYS A 103 -13.08 -14.46 7.54
CA LYS A 103 -13.22 -15.63 6.63
C LYS A 103 -12.12 -15.76 5.59
N LYS A 104 -11.49 -14.63 5.24
CA LYS A 104 -10.40 -14.58 4.25
C LYS A 104 -9.02 -14.51 4.90
N ALA A 105 -8.89 -14.46 6.22
CA ALA A 105 -7.59 -14.62 6.85
C ALA A 105 -7.19 -16.10 6.75
N GLY A 106 -5.99 -16.35 6.22
CA GLY A 106 -5.33 -17.64 6.33
C GLY A 106 -4.60 -17.76 7.67
N THR A 107 -3.84 -18.84 7.83
CA THR A 107 -3.03 -19.06 9.04
C THR A 107 -2.08 -17.89 9.27
N LEU A 108 -2.06 -17.36 10.49
CA LEU A 108 -0.97 -16.54 10.99
C LEU A 108 0.22 -17.46 11.29
N CYS A 109 1.29 -17.33 10.52
CA CYS A 109 2.53 -18.08 10.72
C CYS A 109 3.50 -17.28 11.59
N ILE A 110 4.00 -17.89 12.66
CA ILE A 110 4.97 -17.31 13.59
C ILE A 110 6.34 -17.91 13.27
N TYR A 111 7.28 -17.06 12.85
CA TYR A 111 8.69 -17.41 12.66
C TYR A 111 9.54 -16.76 13.76
N PRO A 112 10.81 -17.15 13.94
CA PRO A 112 11.67 -16.57 14.98
C PRO A 112 11.87 -15.05 14.90
N ASP A 113 11.91 -14.50 13.68
CA ASP A 113 12.27 -13.10 13.44
C ASP A 113 11.10 -12.25 12.87
N GLU A 114 10.01 -12.88 12.45
CA GLU A 114 8.82 -12.22 11.91
C GLU A 114 7.57 -13.09 12.02
N GLU A 115 6.39 -12.48 11.95
CA GLU A 115 5.14 -13.20 11.78
C GLU A 115 4.51 -12.83 10.44
N VAL A 116 3.81 -13.76 9.80
CA VAL A 116 3.25 -13.56 8.47
C VAL A 116 1.78 -13.95 8.45
N LEU A 117 0.93 -12.96 8.22
CA LEU A 117 -0.49 -13.14 7.97
C LEU A 117 -0.75 -13.13 6.46
N LYS A 118 -1.30 -14.23 5.94
CA LYS A 118 -1.72 -14.32 4.54
C LYS A 118 -3.23 -14.18 4.45
N MET A 119 -3.67 -13.27 3.61
CA MET A 119 -5.07 -13.14 3.22
C MET A 119 -5.35 -13.99 1.98
N SER A 120 -6.54 -14.55 1.91
CA SER A 120 -7.00 -15.33 0.75
C SER A 120 -7.12 -14.41 -0.46
N SER A 121 -6.27 -14.69 -1.45
CA SER A 121 -6.26 -14.06 -2.75
C SER A 121 -6.74 -15.08 -3.79
N SER A 122 -8.03 -15.05 -4.11
CA SER A 122 -8.59 -15.83 -5.22
C SER A 122 -8.85 -14.91 -6.42
N SER A 123 -8.83 -15.47 -7.63
CA SER A 123 -9.11 -14.72 -8.87
C SER A 123 -10.51 -14.08 -8.91
N SER A 124 -11.44 -14.53 -8.07
CA SER A 124 -12.83 -14.04 -7.99
C SER A 124 -13.08 -13.06 -6.84
N ALA A 125 -12.20 -13.02 -5.84
CA ALA A 125 -12.27 -12.10 -4.71
C ALA A 125 -10.89 -12.06 -4.03
N SER A 126 -10.10 -11.02 -4.32
CA SER A 126 -8.93 -10.70 -3.54
C SER A 126 -9.39 -9.99 -2.26
N CYS A 127 -8.81 -10.35 -1.13
CA CYS A 127 -8.85 -9.51 0.06
C CYS A 127 -7.40 -9.21 0.39
N ASP A 128 -7.02 -7.96 0.23
CA ASP A 128 -5.70 -7.50 0.58
C ASP A 128 -5.77 -6.57 1.81
N LEU A 129 -4.62 -6.30 2.41
CA LEU A 129 -4.56 -5.49 3.64
C LEU A 129 -4.94 -4.03 3.40
N ILE A 130 -4.80 -3.55 2.16
CA ILE A 130 -5.21 -2.20 1.78
C ILE A 130 -6.74 -2.11 1.81
N ASP A 131 -7.42 -3.06 1.18
CA ASP A 131 -8.88 -3.14 1.14
C ASP A 131 -9.45 -3.25 2.55
N LEU A 132 -8.84 -4.07 3.41
CA LEU A 132 -9.21 -4.13 4.83
C LEU A 132 -9.07 -2.77 5.53
N SER A 133 -7.95 -2.06 5.30
CA SER A 133 -7.74 -0.73 5.90
C SER A 133 -8.76 0.31 5.43
N ILE A 134 -9.24 0.18 4.19
CA ILE A 134 -10.25 1.07 3.63
C ILE A 134 -11.64 0.73 4.16
N ALA A 135 -11.98 -0.56 4.24
CA ALA A 135 -13.29 -1.04 4.67
C ALA A 135 -13.50 -0.88 6.19
N TYR A 136 -12.50 -1.25 6.98
CA TYR A 136 -12.62 -1.37 8.44
C TYR A 136 -11.83 -0.30 9.21
N GLY A 137 -10.99 0.48 8.52
CA GLY A 137 -10.23 1.57 9.10
C GLY A 137 -8.94 1.13 9.78
N ALA A 138 -8.58 1.82 10.86
CA ALA A 138 -7.33 1.58 11.58
C ALA A 138 -7.34 0.25 12.34
N PHE A 139 -6.23 -0.47 12.27
CA PHE A 139 -5.95 -1.70 13.01
C PHE A 139 -5.41 -1.41 14.42
N LYS A 140 -5.39 -2.43 15.28
CA LYS A 140 -4.58 -2.48 16.51
C LYS A 140 -3.77 -3.78 16.53
N ALA A 141 -2.82 -3.91 17.44
CA ALA A 141 -2.14 -5.18 17.71
C ALA A 141 -2.45 -5.63 19.14
N ALA A 142 -2.62 -6.94 19.33
CA ALA A 142 -2.67 -7.58 20.62
C ALA A 142 -1.44 -8.45 20.82
N TYR A 143 -0.77 -8.27 21.95
CA TYR A 143 0.32 -9.16 22.38
C TYR A 143 -0.28 -10.33 23.12
N VAL A 144 0.03 -11.54 22.67
CA VAL A 144 -0.65 -12.75 23.13
C VAL A 144 0.37 -13.73 23.68
N ASP A 145 0.08 -14.31 24.84
CA ASP A 145 0.90 -15.38 25.42
C ASP A 145 0.59 -16.74 24.79
N GLY A 146 1.32 -17.79 25.20
CA GLY A 146 1.17 -19.13 24.66
C GLY A 146 -0.15 -19.84 24.98
N SER A 147 -0.99 -19.26 25.85
CA SER A 147 -2.31 -19.78 26.22
C SER A 147 -3.46 -18.94 25.63
N GLY A 148 -3.13 -17.89 24.87
CA GLY A 148 -4.11 -17.01 24.26
C GLY A 148 -4.63 -15.90 25.16
N ASN A 149 -3.94 -15.59 26.27
CA ASN A 149 -4.25 -14.43 27.08
C ASN A 149 -3.64 -13.17 26.47
N ILE A 150 -4.33 -12.03 26.62
CA ILE A 150 -3.87 -10.75 26.09
C ILE A 150 -3.02 -10.05 27.15
N LEU A 151 -1.75 -9.81 26.81
CA LEU A 151 -0.80 -9.11 27.67
C LEU A 151 -0.89 -7.58 27.50
N GLY A 152 -1.37 -7.12 26.35
CA GLY A 152 -1.58 -5.72 26.06
C GLY A 152 -2.13 -5.51 24.65
N VAL A 153 -2.74 -4.34 24.44
CA VAL A 153 -3.27 -3.92 23.14
C VAL A 153 -2.76 -2.52 22.82
N THR A 154 -2.32 -2.31 21.58
CA THR A 154 -1.78 -1.02 21.15
C THR A 154 -2.86 0.03 20.94
N SER A 155 -2.44 1.29 20.79
CA SER A 155 -3.28 2.31 20.17
C SER A 155 -3.66 1.92 18.73
N PRO A 156 -4.75 2.51 18.18
CA PRO A 156 -5.04 2.40 16.75
C PRO A 156 -3.85 2.82 15.90
N SER A 157 -3.72 2.16 14.75
CA SER A 157 -2.57 2.33 13.87
C SER A 157 -2.57 3.64 13.10
N ASP A 158 -1.36 4.14 12.89
CA ASP A 158 -1.08 5.12 11.85
C ASP A 158 -0.66 4.40 10.56
N THR A 159 -0.88 5.05 9.41
CA THR A 159 -0.49 4.50 8.10
C THR A 159 0.77 5.18 7.59
N GLU A 160 1.80 4.38 7.29
CA GLU A 160 3.03 4.85 6.67
C GLU A 160 3.25 4.27 5.29
N TYR A 161 3.92 5.03 4.42
CA TYR A 161 4.16 4.64 3.03
C TYR A 161 5.65 4.52 2.77
N SER A 162 6.06 3.38 2.22
CA SER A 162 7.46 3.10 1.94
C SER A 162 7.59 2.37 0.60
N ARG A 163 8.61 2.75 -0.17
CA ARG A 163 8.90 2.10 -1.46
C ARG A 163 9.80 0.88 -1.32
N ASP A 164 10.33 0.64 -0.13
CA ASP A 164 11.36 -0.37 0.09
C ASP A 164 10.88 -1.52 0.98
N THR A 165 9.90 -1.24 1.85
CA THR A 165 9.32 -2.23 2.77
C THR A 165 8.06 -2.88 2.17
N PRO A 166 7.80 -4.14 2.49
CA PRO A 166 6.57 -4.84 2.11
C PRO A 166 5.34 -4.27 2.86
N TYR A 167 4.16 -4.79 2.52
CA TYR A 167 2.95 -4.56 3.29
C TYR A 167 3.02 -5.28 4.63
N GLY A 168 2.47 -4.67 5.67
CA GLY A 168 2.50 -5.29 6.97
C GLY A 168 2.28 -4.32 8.13
N PHE A 169 2.75 -4.76 9.28
CA PHE A 169 2.52 -4.15 10.56
C PHE A 169 3.84 -4.09 11.34
N HIS A 170 4.08 -2.95 11.96
CA HIS A 170 5.22 -2.76 12.84
C HIS A 170 4.73 -2.21 14.17
N THR A 171 5.19 -2.75 15.28
CA THR A 171 4.81 -2.26 16.61
C THR A 171 6.02 -2.01 17.48
N ASP A 172 5.91 -1.02 18.37
CA ASP A 172 6.96 -0.55 19.28
C ASP A 172 6.66 -0.85 20.76
N GLY A 173 5.70 -1.73 21.02
CA GLY A 173 5.18 -2.03 22.36
C GLY A 173 3.88 -1.30 22.67
N SER A 174 3.67 -0.10 22.17
CA SER A 174 2.53 0.76 22.53
C SER A 174 1.68 1.23 21.35
N SER A 175 2.31 1.40 20.20
CA SER A 175 1.71 1.89 18.96
C SER A 175 1.83 0.85 17.85
N LEU A 176 0.99 1.00 16.82
CA LEU A 176 1.02 0.16 15.64
C LEU A 176 1.17 1.03 14.40
N THR A 177 2.04 0.65 13.50
CA THR A 177 2.17 1.26 12.18
C THR A 177 1.72 0.25 11.13
N PHE A 178 0.72 0.62 10.33
CA PHE A 178 0.35 -0.11 9.13
C PHE A 178 1.20 0.38 7.96
N GLN A 179 2.11 -0.49 7.50
CA GLN A 179 3.03 -0.19 6.42
C GLN A 179 2.38 -0.49 5.06
N ARG A 180 2.23 0.53 4.23
CA ARG A 180 1.80 0.40 2.84
C ARG A 180 2.99 0.51 1.90
N HIS A 181 3.19 -0.51 1.09
CA HIS A 181 4.16 -0.43 0.02
C HIS A 181 3.70 0.58 -1.05
N GLY A 182 4.64 1.40 -1.52
CA GLY A 182 4.45 2.37 -2.58
C GLY A 182 4.54 3.83 -2.13
N ALA A 183 4.16 4.73 -3.04
CA ALA A 183 4.20 6.16 -2.75
C ALA A 183 2.90 6.63 -2.07
N HIS A 184 3.03 7.58 -1.16
CA HIS A 184 1.88 8.25 -0.57
C HIS A 184 0.92 8.80 -1.66
N PRO A 185 -0.41 8.66 -1.54
CA PRO A 185 -1.38 9.05 -2.57
C PRO A 185 -1.21 10.49 -3.07
N ARG A 186 -0.94 11.44 -2.16
CA ARG A 186 -0.63 12.84 -2.52
C ARG A 186 0.55 12.97 -3.49
N THR A 187 1.61 12.19 -3.30
CA THR A 187 2.78 12.19 -4.17
C THR A 187 2.41 11.69 -5.57
N ILE A 188 1.60 10.63 -5.64
CA ILE A 188 1.07 10.10 -6.91
C ILE A 188 0.23 11.17 -7.61
N SER A 189 -0.70 11.80 -6.89
CA SER A 189 -1.57 12.86 -7.44
C SER A 189 -0.78 14.04 -7.99
N LEU A 190 0.29 14.47 -7.31
CA LEU A 190 1.17 15.55 -7.79
C LEU A 190 1.91 15.17 -9.07
N ILE A 191 2.40 13.92 -9.17
CA ILE A 191 3.07 13.41 -10.38
C ILE A 191 2.08 13.36 -11.55
N VAL A 192 0.87 12.84 -11.33
CA VAL A 192 -0.18 12.77 -12.36
C VAL A 192 -0.59 14.17 -12.82
N ALA A 193 -0.81 15.09 -11.89
CA ALA A 193 -1.16 16.48 -12.22
C ALA A 193 -0.05 17.17 -13.02
N GLY A 194 1.21 17.03 -12.60
CA GLY A 194 2.37 17.58 -13.31
C GLY A 194 2.51 17.00 -14.72
N THR A 195 2.37 15.69 -14.86
CA THR A 195 2.44 14.99 -16.16
C THR A 195 1.33 15.46 -17.10
N THR A 196 0.10 15.54 -16.59
CA THR A 196 -1.06 16.03 -17.36
C THR A 196 -0.85 17.47 -17.83
N LEU A 197 -0.32 18.34 -16.97
CA LEU A 197 -0.04 19.73 -17.31
C LEU A 197 1.02 19.85 -18.42
N VAL A 198 2.07 19.01 -18.39
CA VAL A 198 3.08 18.95 -19.46
C VAL A 198 2.45 18.47 -20.77
N LEU A 199 1.67 17.40 -20.73
CA LEU A 199 1.03 16.82 -21.93
C LEU A 199 0.05 17.79 -22.60
N ILE A 200 -0.65 18.64 -21.84
CA ILE A 200 -1.58 19.64 -22.39
C ILE A 200 -0.82 20.91 -22.86
N SER A 201 0.17 21.37 -22.09
CA SER A 201 0.85 22.62 -22.40
C SER A 201 1.81 22.50 -23.60
N LEU A 202 2.47 21.35 -23.78
CA LEU A 202 3.47 21.16 -24.82
C LEU A 202 2.89 21.30 -26.25
N PRO A 203 1.74 20.70 -26.61
CA PRO A 203 1.11 20.89 -27.92
C PRO A 203 0.62 22.31 -28.13
N LEU A 204 0.07 22.96 -27.10
CA LEU A 204 -0.41 24.35 -27.17
C LEU A 204 0.74 25.33 -27.44
N ILE A 205 1.84 25.19 -26.69
CA ILE A 205 3.05 26.00 -26.89
C ILE A 205 3.63 25.74 -28.28
N THR A 206 3.72 24.48 -28.70
CA THR A 206 4.26 24.11 -30.01
C THR A 206 3.40 24.65 -31.15
N GLY A 207 2.09 24.51 -31.07
CA GLY A 207 1.13 25.05 -32.04
C GLY A 207 1.18 26.58 -32.11
N TYR A 208 1.26 27.26 -30.96
CA TYR A 208 1.44 28.71 -30.91
C TYR A 208 2.75 29.16 -31.58
N VAL A 209 3.88 28.51 -31.28
CA VAL A 209 5.18 28.83 -31.87
C VAL A 209 5.18 28.58 -33.39
N LEU A 210 4.62 27.47 -33.86
CA LEU A 210 4.52 27.16 -35.28
C LEU A 210 3.62 28.15 -36.04
N SER A 211 2.49 28.54 -35.45
CA SER A 211 1.58 29.54 -36.05
C SER A 211 2.23 30.91 -36.20
N LYS A 212 2.99 31.36 -35.18
CA LYS A 212 3.76 32.62 -35.27
C LYS A 212 4.87 32.57 -36.32
N ARG A 213 5.52 31.42 -36.52
CA ARG A 213 6.51 31.25 -37.60
C ARG A 213 5.89 31.32 -38.98
N LYS A 214 4.74 30.66 -39.23
CA LYS A 214 4.02 30.74 -40.52
C LYS A 214 3.60 32.18 -40.85
N LYS A 215 3.13 32.96 -39.86
CA LYS A 215 2.77 34.38 -40.06
C LYS A 215 3.96 35.27 -40.43
N ARG A 216 5.19 34.94 -40.03
CA ARG A 216 6.39 35.70 -40.38
C ARG A 216 6.97 35.39 -41.77
N ILE A 217 6.57 34.28 -42.38
CA ILE A 217 7.06 33.87 -43.72
C ILE A 217 6.15 34.42 -44.83
N LYS A 218 4.85 34.63 -44.56
CA LYS A 218 3.90 35.22 -45.52
C LYS A 218 4.05 36.73 -45.87
N PRO A 219 4.72 37.62 -45.11
CA PRO A 219 4.80 39.04 -45.48
C PRO A 219 5.74 39.36 -46.65
N ALA A 220 6.63 38.44 -47.05
CA ALA A 220 7.62 38.72 -48.09
C ALA A 220 7.17 38.37 -49.52
N ALA A 221 6.09 37.61 -49.70
CA ALA A 221 5.63 37.19 -51.02
C ALA A 221 4.71 38.21 -51.72
N ASN A 222 4.14 39.17 -50.98
CA ASN A 222 3.20 40.17 -51.54
C ASN A 222 3.84 41.56 -51.74
N ALA A 223 5.14 41.71 -51.50
CA ALA A 223 5.85 42.97 -51.70
C ALA A 223 6.51 43.11 -53.08
N SER A 224 6.45 42.07 -53.94
CA SER A 224 7.07 42.09 -55.28
C SER A 224 6.10 42.28 -56.46
N GLU A 225 4.80 42.45 -56.23
CA GLU A 225 3.80 42.64 -57.31
C GLU A 225 3.33 44.10 -57.49
N GLY A 226 3.88 45.06 -56.73
CA GLY A 226 3.49 46.47 -56.80
C GLY A 226 4.38 47.38 -57.65
N THR A 227 5.14 46.86 -58.62
CA THR A 227 6.02 47.72 -59.45
C THR A 227 6.23 47.17 -60.87
N LYS A 228 5.17 47.01 -61.65
CA LYS A 228 5.26 47.06 -63.12
C LYS A 228 4.03 47.71 -63.74
N LYS A 229 4.25 48.95 -64.18
CA LYS A 229 3.61 49.74 -65.25
C LYS A 229 2.12 50.04 -65.15
#